data_AF-A0A1W9PQ21-F1
#
_entry.id   AF-A0A1W9PQ21-F1
#
_cell.length_a   1.000
_cell.length_b   1.000
_cell.length_c   1.000
_cell.angle_alpha   90.00
_cell.angle_beta   90.00
_cell.angle_gamma   90.00
#
_symmetry.space_group_name_H-M   'P 1'
#
loop_
_entity.id
_entity.type
_entity.pdbx_description
1 polymer ?
#
loop_
_entity_poly.entity_id
_entity_poly.type
_entity_poly.pdbx_seq_one_letter_code
_entity_poly.pdbx_strand_id
1 'polypeptide(L)'
;MRFLLYFLLLLPMAVYANITINIDKGWQLASVPEAIDDMSLFDNNDTVIIWSFNASTQSWQGYSRDTSVQTKITDAGYTLLKSLKPWQAFWIHSTSAWMLELQLAAKTPISYLELKTGWNLVALPSKTVVSADLFDDMTVWKYSDNWKVHSNSSLPFPPIDE
;
A
#
# COMPACT_ATOMS: atom_id res chain seq x y z
N MET A 1 -21.37 -2.59 -57.54
CA MET A 1 -21.45 -1.54 -56.51
C MET A 1 -21.60 -2.24 -55.17
N ARG A 2 -20.52 -2.56 -54.45
CA ARG A 2 -19.79 -1.66 -53.53
C ARG A 2 -20.72 -1.02 -52.49
N PHE A 3 -21.26 -1.83 -51.57
CA PHE A 3 -21.47 -1.39 -50.20
C PHE A 3 -20.34 -2.02 -49.37
N LEU A 4 -19.21 -1.33 -49.41
CA LEU A 4 -18.00 -1.66 -48.68
C LEU A 4 -18.17 -1.16 -47.23
N LEU A 5 -17.91 -2.06 -46.29
CA LEU A 5 -17.45 -1.84 -44.91
C LEU A 5 -17.61 -0.42 -44.34
N TYR A 6 -18.48 -0.28 -43.34
CA TYR A 6 -18.21 0.57 -42.17
C TYR A 6 -18.81 -0.09 -40.92
N PHE A 7 -18.30 -1.28 -40.58
CA PHE A 7 -18.37 -1.73 -39.19
C PHE A 7 -17.27 -0.97 -38.46
N LEU A 8 -17.59 0.24 -38.01
CA LEU A 8 -16.69 1.06 -37.21
C LEU A 8 -16.40 0.28 -35.93
N LEU A 9 -15.22 -0.34 -35.87
CA LEU A 9 -14.63 -0.90 -34.66
C LEU A 9 -14.46 0.24 -33.66
N LEU A 10 -15.47 0.48 -32.83
CA LEU A 10 -15.33 1.19 -31.56
C LEU A 10 -14.53 0.27 -30.63
N LEU A 11 -13.22 0.23 -30.83
CA LEU A 11 -12.30 -0.29 -29.82
C LEU A 11 -12.42 0.66 -28.61
N PRO A 12 -12.86 0.18 -27.44
CA PRO A 12 -12.84 1.01 -26.24
C PRO A 12 -11.38 1.38 -25.98
N MET A 13 -11.02 2.65 -26.23
CA MET A 13 -9.75 3.19 -25.76
C MET A 13 -9.82 3.17 -24.24
N ALA A 14 -9.13 2.22 -23.62
CA ALA A 14 -8.90 2.24 -22.19
C ALA A 14 -8.14 3.53 -21.87
N VAL A 15 -8.79 4.43 -21.14
CA VAL A 15 -8.13 5.59 -20.56
C VAL A 15 -7.35 5.08 -19.35
N TYR A 16 -6.08 5.48 -19.24
CA TYR A 16 -5.25 5.18 -18.07
C TYR A 16 -4.97 6.47 -17.32
N ALA A 17 -5.03 6.41 -15.99
CA ALA A 17 -4.54 7.47 -15.13
C ALA A 17 -3.12 7.10 -14.68
N ASN A 18 -2.18 8.03 -14.88
CA ASN A 18 -0.83 7.87 -14.37
C ASN A 18 -0.76 8.50 -12.97
N ILE A 19 -0.42 7.70 -11.98
CA ILE A 19 -0.10 8.17 -10.63
C ILE A 19 1.41 8.08 -10.44
N THR A 20 1.99 9.16 -9.96
CA THR A 20 3.41 9.21 -9.58
C THR A 20 3.50 9.36 -8.07
N ILE A 21 4.28 8.47 -7.44
CA ILE A 21 4.59 8.53 -6.02
C ILE A 21 6.08 8.82 -5.88
N ASN A 22 6.41 9.88 -5.16
CA ASN A 22 7.80 10.18 -4.83
C ASN A 22 8.26 9.27 -3.69
N ILE A 23 9.37 8.58 -3.93
CA ILE A 23 10.09 7.81 -2.93
C ILE A 23 11.34 8.59 -2.59
N ASP A 24 11.43 9.08 -1.36
CA ASP A 24 12.59 9.77 -0.84
C ASP A 24 13.65 8.77 -0.36
N LYS A 25 14.89 9.26 -0.25
CA LYS A 25 15.98 8.50 0.39
C LYS A 25 15.65 8.25 1.86
N GLY A 26 15.83 7.00 2.31
CA GLY A 26 15.63 6.57 3.68
C GLY A 26 14.33 5.78 3.86
N TRP A 27 13.85 5.73 5.10
CA TRP A 27 12.59 5.06 5.45
C TRP A 27 11.41 6.00 5.27
N GLN A 28 10.37 5.50 4.61
CA GLN A 28 9.11 6.22 4.45
C GLN A 28 7.92 5.27 4.49
N LEU A 29 6.78 5.77 4.97
CA LEU A 29 5.49 5.08 4.95
C LEU A 29 4.69 5.56 3.74
N ALA A 30 4.25 4.64 2.90
CA ALA A 30 3.48 4.94 1.70
C ALA A 30 2.30 3.97 1.56
N SER A 31 1.39 4.28 0.64
CA SER A 31 0.28 3.43 0.23
C SER A 31 -0.13 3.78 -1.19
N VAL A 32 -0.86 2.86 -1.84
CA VAL A 32 -1.35 3.04 -3.20
C VAL A 32 -2.88 2.92 -3.24
N PRO A 33 -3.56 3.67 -4.12
CA PRO A 33 -5.03 3.64 -4.22
C PRO A 33 -5.57 2.37 -4.90
N GLU A 34 -4.71 1.56 -5.51
CA GLU A 34 -5.06 0.34 -6.21
C GLU A 34 -4.20 -0.83 -5.74
N ALA A 35 -4.65 -2.05 -6.03
CA ALA A 35 -3.88 -3.24 -5.72
C ALA A 35 -2.61 -3.28 -6.57
N ILE A 36 -1.49 -3.66 -5.95
CA ILE A 36 -0.27 -4.07 -6.64
C ILE A 36 -0.18 -5.57 -6.51
N ASP A 37 -0.40 -6.29 -7.61
CA ASP A 37 -0.28 -7.76 -7.64
C ASP A 37 1.12 -8.23 -8.07
N ASP A 38 1.95 -7.31 -8.59
CA ASP A 38 3.32 -7.56 -9.02
C ASP A 38 4.29 -6.62 -8.31
N MET A 39 5.05 -7.16 -7.36
CA MET A 39 6.03 -6.40 -6.58
C MET A 39 7.26 -5.99 -7.39
N SER A 40 7.47 -6.54 -8.60
CA SER A 40 8.63 -6.17 -9.44
C SER A 40 8.64 -4.70 -9.87
N LEU A 41 7.53 -3.99 -9.70
CA LEU A 41 7.46 -2.52 -9.81
C LEU A 41 8.49 -1.81 -8.90
N PHE A 42 8.93 -2.48 -7.84
CA PHE A 42 9.93 -2.00 -6.89
C PHE A 42 11.35 -2.54 -7.17
N ASP A 43 11.56 -3.30 -8.25
CA ASP A 43 12.85 -3.91 -8.60
C ASP A 43 13.83 -2.92 -9.25
N ASN A 44 14.08 -1.79 -8.59
CA ASN A 44 15.13 -0.83 -8.95
C ASN A 44 16.34 -0.96 -8.01
N ASN A 45 17.47 -0.37 -8.39
CA ASN A 45 18.69 -0.40 -7.57
C ASN A 45 18.60 0.48 -6.31
N ASP A 46 17.58 1.33 -6.23
CA ASP A 46 17.39 2.27 -5.14
C ASP A 46 16.54 1.69 -4.00
N THR A 47 15.75 0.65 -4.26
CA THR A 47 14.87 0.02 -3.27
C THR A 47 15.58 -1.11 -2.56
N VAL A 48 15.74 -0.99 -1.24
CA VAL A 48 16.43 -2.00 -0.42
C VAL A 48 15.44 -3.05 0.06
N ILE A 49 14.37 -2.62 0.73
CA ILE A 49 13.40 -3.51 1.37
C ILE A 49 12.07 -2.79 1.56
N ILE A 50 10.99 -3.55 1.49
CA ILE A 50 9.62 -3.12 1.72
C ILE A 50 9.02 -4.01 2.81
N TRP A 51 8.31 -3.41 3.76
CA TRP A 51 7.54 -4.12 4.77
C TRP A 51 6.09 -3.68 4.76
N SER A 52 5.18 -4.63 4.87
CA SER A 52 3.76 -4.33 5.08
C SER A 52 3.15 -5.31 6.07
N PHE A 53 2.10 -4.87 6.76
CA PHE A 53 1.38 -5.70 7.72
C PHE A 53 0.15 -6.31 7.06
N ASN A 54 0.06 -7.63 7.07
CA ASN A 54 -1.08 -8.36 6.57
C ASN A 54 -2.15 -8.48 7.66
N ALA A 55 -3.19 -7.66 7.57
CA ALA A 55 -4.27 -7.64 8.54
C ALA A 55 -5.10 -8.94 8.56
N SER A 56 -5.12 -9.73 7.48
CA SER A 56 -5.84 -11.01 7.48
C SER A 56 -5.10 -12.09 8.28
N THR A 57 -3.78 -12.11 8.23
CA THR A 57 -2.94 -13.09 8.94
C THR A 57 -2.33 -12.53 10.23
N GLN A 58 -2.57 -11.25 10.53
CA GLN A 58 -2.01 -10.51 11.66
C GLN A 58 -0.48 -10.64 11.74
N SER A 59 0.21 -10.52 10.60
CA SER A 59 1.65 -10.74 10.51
C SER A 59 2.35 -9.78 9.54
N TRP A 60 3.61 -9.48 9.83
CA TRP A 60 4.48 -8.71 8.94
C TRP A 60 4.93 -9.55 7.73
N GLN A 61 4.99 -8.89 6.59
CA GLN A 61 5.49 -9.45 5.33
C GLN A 61 6.53 -8.52 4.72
N GLY A 62 7.60 -9.10 4.18
CA GLY A 62 8.73 -8.34 3.64
C GLY A 62 9.00 -8.64 2.17
N TYR A 63 9.48 -7.66 1.41
CA TYR A 63 9.91 -7.82 0.02
C TYR A 63 11.24 -7.11 -0.22
N SER A 64 12.09 -7.71 -1.05
CA SER A 64 13.30 -7.10 -1.58
C SER A 64 13.64 -7.78 -2.90
N ARG A 65 14.22 -7.03 -3.85
CA ARG A 65 14.80 -7.61 -5.07
C ARG A 65 16.02 -8.50 -4.80
N ASP A 66 16.70 -8.27 -3.68
CA ASP A 66 17.91 -9.00 -3.30
C ASP A 66 17.51 -10.33 -2.66
N THR A 67 17.88 -11.43 -3.30
CA THR A 67 17.57 -12.79 -2.82
C THR A 67 18.19 -13.08 -1.45
N SER A 68 19.36 -12.50 -1.14
CA SER A 68 19.98 -12.65 0.17
C SER A 68 19.18 -11.95 1.27
N VAL A 69 18.52 -10.84 0.94
CA VAL A 69 17.61 -10.14 1.86
C VAL A 69 16.30 -10.91 2.00
N GLN A 70 15.76 -11.47 0.91
CA GLN A 70 14.58 -12.35 0.98
C GLN A 70 14.83 -13.55 1.89
N THR A 71 15.99 -14.21 1.80
CA THR A 71 16.37 -15.31 2.70
C THR A 71 16.39 -14.87 4.15
N LYS A 72 16.96 -13.69 4.46
CA LYS A 72 16.95 -13.15 5.83
C LYS A 72 15.53 -12.88 6.36
N ILE A 73 14.61 -12.41 5.51
CA ILE A 73 13.21 -12.21 5.87
C ILE A 73 12.58 -13.54 6.27
N THR A 74 12.77 -14.59 5.47
CA THR A 74 12.20 -15.92 5.74
C THR A 74 12.87 -16.61 6.93
N ASP A 75 14.19 -16.50 7.10
CA ASP A 75 14.93 -17.07 8.22
C ASP A 75 14.51 -16.45 9.56
N ALA A 76 14.09 -15.18 9.54
CA ALA A 76 13.51 -14.48 10.68
C ALA A 76 12.03 -14.85 10.95
N GLY A 77 11.44 -15.78 10.19
CA GLY A 77 10.08 -16.27 10.38
C GLY A 77 8.98 -15.40 9.73
N TYR A 78 9.35 -14.41 8.92
CA TYR A 78 8.38 -13.59 8.19
C TYR A 78 8.08 -14.17 6.81
N THR A 79 6.91 -13.83 6.28
CA THR A 79 6.52 -14.24 4.92
C THR A 79 6.95 -13.20 3.89
N LEU A 80 7.23 -13.65 2.66
CA LEU A 80 7.48 -12.73 1.57
C LEU A 80 6.19 -12.03 1.14
N LEU A 81 6.25 -10.71 1.05
CA LEU A 81 5.18 -9.86 0.54
C LEU A 81 5.10 -10.05 -0.98
N LYS A 82 3.91 -10.42 -1.46
CA LYS A 82 3.65 -10.72 -2.88
C LYS A 82 2.73 -9.72 -3.55
N SER A 83 1.92 -9.01 -2.77
CA SER A 83 0.99 -8.02 -3.27
C SER A 83 0.61 -7.02 -2.17
N LEU A 84 0.16 -5.84 -2.58
CA LEU A 84 -0.38 -4.81 -1.71
C LEU A 84 -1.84 -4.56 -2.08
N LYS A 85 -2.71 -4.48 -1.08
CA LYS A 85 -4.10 -4.07 -1.27
C LYS A 85 -4.22 -2.55 -1.39
N PRO A 86 -5.32 -2.03 -1.99
CA PRO A 86 -5.63 -0.61 -1.94
C PRO A 86 -5.56 -0.06 -0.51
N TRP A 87 -4.87 1.06 -0.34
CA TRP A 87 -4.68 1.79 0.92
C TRP A 87 -3.96 1.03 2.04
N GLN A 88 -3.53 -0.21 1.79
CA GLN A 88 -2.62 -0.93 2.67
C GLN A 88 -1.29 -0.18 2.70
N ALA A 89 -0.86 0.22 3.89
CA ALA A 89 0.39 0.92 4.04
C ALA A 89 1.57 -0.06 3.98
N PHE A 90 2.69 0.46 3.51
CA PHE A 90 3.97 -0.22 3.51
C PHE A 90 5.09 0.76 3.85
N TRP A 91 6.04 0.27 4.62
CA TRP A 91 7.33 0.92 4.79
C TRP A 91 8.22 0.55 3.62
N ILE A 92 8.92 1.53 3.05
CA ILE A 92 9.94 1.31 2.04
C ILE A 92 11.22 2.01 2.48
N HIS A 93 12.33 1.29 2.37
CA HIS A 93 13.66 1.84 2.56
C HIS A 93 14.36 2.00 1.22
N SER A 94 14.76 3.23 0.89
CA SER A 94 15.44 3.54 -0.36
C SER A 94 16.81 4.19 -0.14
N THR A 95 17.79 3.86 -0.98
CA THR A 95 19.15 4.42 -0.94
C THR A 95 19.24 5.80 -1.60
N SER A 96 18.32 6.11 -2.51
CA SER A 96 18.23 7.38 -3.24
C SER A 96 16.76 7.76 -3.48
N ALA A 97 16.50 8.99 -3.95
CA ALA A 97 15.14 9.40 -4.28
C ALA A 97 14.78 8.97 -5.71
N TRP A 98 13.58 8.44 -5.91
CA TRP A 98 13.06 8.01 -7.20
C TRP A 98 11.53 8.14 -7.28
N MET A 99 10.97 7.95 -8.46
CA MET A 99 9.52 8.04 -8.70
C MET A 99 8.95 6.68 -9.08
N LEU A 100 7.97 6.23 -8.31
CA LEU A 100 7.15 5.08 -8.67
C LEU A 100 6.01 5.55 -9.57
N GLU A 101 6.01 5.08 -10.82
CA GLU A 101 4.96 5.35 -11.79
C GLU A 101 3.99 4.17 -11.83
N LEU A 102 2.71 4.46 -11.56
CA LEU A 102 1.63 3.50 -11.60
C LEU A 102 0.69 3.84 -12.75
N GLN A 103 0.55 2.91 -13.69
CA GLN A 103 -0.44 2.99 -14.75
C GLN A 103 -1.72 2.33 -14.26
N LEU A 104 -2.65 3.16 -13.79
CA LEU A 104 -3.94 2.68 -13.33
C LEU A 104 -4.91 2.67 -14.49
N ALA A 105 -5.57 1.53 -14.72
CA ALA A 105 -6.74 1.55 -15.60
C ALA A 105 -7.73 2.57 -15.02
N ALA A 106 -8.38 3.39 -15.84
CA ALA A 106 -9.40 4.32 -15.37
C ALA A 106 -10.61 3.52 -14.82
N LYS A 107 -10.46 3.02 -13.61
CA LYS A 107 -11.50 2.42 -12.79
C LYS A 107 -12.05 3.53 -11.90
N THR A 108 -13.31 3.37 -11.50
CA THR A 108 -13.93 4.21 -10.49
C THR A 108 -12.98 4.30 -9.29
N PRO A 109 -12.63 5.51 -8.80
CA PRO A 109 -11.73 5.64 -7.67
C PRO A 109 -12.20 4.75 -6.51
N ILE A 110 -11.32 3.90 -5.99
CA ILE A 110 -11.65 3.04 -4.85
C ILE A 110 -11.87 3.97 -3.64
N SER A 111 -13.13 4.22 -3.32
CA SER A 111 -13.57 5.15 -2.28
C SER A 111 -13.78 4.49 -0.92
N TYR A 112 -13.35 3.24 -0.74
CA TYR A 112 -13.52 2.51 0.50
C TYR A 112 -12.18 2.00 1.03
N LEU A 113 -12.07 1.96 2.36
CA LEU A 113 -10.97 1.37 3.10
C LEU A 113 -11.47 0.05 3.71
N GLU A 114 -10.83 -1.06 3.37
CA GLU A 114 -11.15 -2.36 3.98
C GLU A 114 -10.32 -2.56 5.24
N LEU A 115 -10.97 -2.69 6.39
CA LEU A 115 -10.34 -3.03 7.67
C LEU A 115 -10.69 -4.47 8.07
N LYS A 116 -9.76 -5.15 8.74
CA LYS A 116 -9.94 -6.49 9.31
C LYS A 116 -9.96 -6.43 10.84
N THR A 117 -10.50 -7.46 11.47
CA THR A 117 -10.38 -7.63 12.93
C THR A 117 -8.91 -7.72 13.33
N GLY A 118 -8.52 -6.98 14.37
CA GLY A 118 -7.15 -6.89 14.86
C GLY A 118 -6.42 -5.64 14.36
N TRP A 119 -5.09 -5.73 14.26
CA TRP A 119 -4.27 -4.64 13.77
C TRP A 119 -4.41 -4.45 12.25
N ASN A 120 -4.42 -3.20 11.82
CA ASN A 120 -4.40 -2.79 10.42
C ASN A 120 -3.34 -1.71 10.25
N LEU A 121 -2.58 -1.77 9.16
CA LEU A 121 -1.63 -0.72 8.78
C LEU A 121 -2.14 -0.06 7.51
N VAL A 122 -2.60 1.19 7.63
CA VAL A 122 -3.21 1.94 6.54
C VAL A 122 -2.54 3.30 6.40
N ALA A 123 -2.39 3.78 5.17
CA ALA A 123 -2.05 5.16 4.90
C ALA A 123 -3.04 5.72 3.88
N LEU A 124 -3.38 6.99 4.08
CA LEU A 124 -4.35 7.71 3.26
C LEU A 124 -3.68 8.98 2.73
N PRO A 125 -4.12 9.51 1.58
CA PRO A 125 -3.66 10.79 1.08
C PRO A 125 -3.80 11.88 2.15
N SER A 126 -2.84 12.81 2.22
CA SER A 126 -2.77 13.85 3.26
C SER A 126 -4.01 14.75 3.35
N LYS A 127 -4.80 14.83 2.27
CA LYS A 127 -6.04 15.60 2.18
C LYS A 127 -7.31 14.78 2.45
N THR A 128 -7.18 13.52 2.84
CA THR A 128 -8.33 12.68 3.16
C THR A 128 -8.90 13.08 4.51
N VAL A 129 -10.17 13.52 4.50
CA VAL A 129 -10.95 13.72 5.72
C VAL A 129 -11.65 12.40 6.03
N VAL A 130 -11.34 11.84 7.19
CA VAL A 130 -12.01 10.64 7.72
C VAL A 130 -12.81 11.07 8.94
N SER A 131 -14.10 10.73 8.99
CA SER A 131 -14.91 10.99 10.19
C SER A 131 -14.35 10.21 11.38
N ALA A 132 -14.31 10.84 12.55
CA ALA A 132 -13.94 10.15 13.78
C ALA A 132 -14.90 9.00 14.08
N ASP A 133 -16.19 9.18 13.75
CA ASP A 133 -17.24 8.18 13.92
C ASP A 133 -16.97 6.85 13.19
N LEU A 134 -16.10 6.85 12.16
CA LEU A 134 -15.65 5.60 11.52
C LEU A 134 -14.93 4.68 12.51
N PHE A 135 -14.40 5.25 13.58
CA PHE A 135 -13.48 4.61 14.52
C PHE A 135 -14.02 4.57 15.95
N ASP A 136 -15.30 4.86 16.18
CA ASP A 136 -15.86 4.97 17.53
C ASP A 136 -15.64 3.70 18.39
N ASP A 137 -15.58 2.53 17.78
CA ASP A 137 -15.30 1.26 18.48
C ASP A 137 -13.84 0.78 18.31
N MET A 138 -12.94 1.64 17.83
CA MET A 138 -11.57 1.29 17.46
C MET A 138 -10.54 2.10 18.24
N THR A 139 -9.36 1.51 18.43
CA THR A 139 -8.16 2.27 18.83
C THR A 139 -7.37 2.62 17.58
N VAL A 140 -7.21 3.92 17.31
CA VAL A 140 -6.51 4.43 16.12
C VAL A 140 -5.29 5.23 16.54
N TRP A 141 -4.15 4.80 16.03
CA TRP A 141 -2.88 5.52 16.11
C TRP A 141 -2.66 6.24 14.79
N LYS A 142 -2.71 7.58 14.80
CA LYS A 142 -2.55 8.41 13.61
C LYS A 142 -1.30 9.26 13.73
N TYR A 143 -0.50 9.26 12.66
CA TYR A 143 0.61 10.17 12.48
C TYR A 143 0.31 11.15 11.33
N SER A 144 0.49 12.45 11.55
CA SER A 144 0.49 13.47 10.49
C SER A 144 1.66 14.43 10.68
N ASP A 145 1.71 15.06 11.87
CA ASP A 145 2.80 15.92 12.34
C ASP A 145 3.23 15.53 13.76
N ASN A 146 2.30 14.97 14.52
CA ASN A 146 2.49 14.40 15.84
C ASN A 146 1.64 13.11 15.93
N TRP A 147 2.07 12.17 16.77
CA TRP A 147 1.24 11.02 17.10
C TRP A 147 -0.03 11.46 17.83
N LYS A 148 -1.17 10.97 17.35
CA LYS A 148 -2.48 11.17 17.96
C LYS A 148 -3.12 9.80 18.15
N VAL A 149 -3.82 9.64 19.27
CA VAL A 149 -4.56 8.42 19.59
C VAL A 149 -6.04 8.79 19.73
N HIS A 150 -6.89 8.02 19.06
CA HIS A 150 -8.32 7.95 19.34
C HIS A 150 -8.62 6.58 19.93
N SER A 151 -9.27 6.53 21.08
CA SER A 151 -9.73 5.28 21.68
C SER A 151 -10.85 5.56 22.68
N ASN A 152 -11.94 4.79 22.57
CA ASN A 152 -13.05 4.79 23.52
C ASN A 152 -12.89 3.72 24.62
N SER A 153 -11.80 2.95 24.63
CA SER A 153 -11.48 1.95 25.66
C SER A 153 -10.08 2.17 26.25
N SER A 154 -9.83 1.68 27.47
CA SER A 154 -8.50 1.72 28.08
C SER A 154 -7.49 1.02 27.16
N LEU A 155 -6.48 1.74 26.69
CA LEU A 155 -5.51 1.30 25.66
C LEU A 155 -5.01 -0.13 25.94
N PRO A 156 -5.37 -1.13 25.11
CA PRO A 156 -4.82 -2.46 25.20
C PRO A 156 -3.44 -2.45 24.53
N PHE A 157 -2.41 -2.03 25.28
CA PHE A 157 -1.05 -2.31 24.85
C PHE A 157 -0.76 -3.78 25.13
N PRO A 158 -0.46 -4.61 24.12
CA PRO A 158 0.25 -5.84 24.40
C PRO A 158 1.63 -5.47 24.99
N PRO A 159 2.12 -6.21 26.00
CA PRO A 159 3.48 -6.02 26.49
C PRO A 159 4.45 -6.17 25.32
N ILE A 160 5.45 -5.28 25.27
CA ILE A 160 6.62 -5.48 24.42
C ILE A 160 7.45 -6.50 25.18
N ASP A 161 7.53 -7.74 24.68
CA ASP A 161 8.49 -8.70 25.20
C ASP A 161 9.90 -8.16 24.87
N GLU A 162 10.67 -7.79 25.89
CA GLU A 162 12.08 -7.39 25.80
C GLU A 162 13.02 -8.58 25.56
#